data_AF-A0A966UWU8-F1
#
_entry.id   AF-A0A966UWU8-F1
#
_cell.length_a   1.000
_cell.length_b   1.000
_cell.length_c   1.000
_cell.angle_alpha   90.00
_cell.angle_beta   90.00
_cell.angle_gamma   90.00
#
_symmetry.space_group_name_H-M   'P 1'
#
loop_
_entity.id
_entity.type
_entity.pdbx_description
1 polymer ?
#
loop_
_entity_poly.entity_id
_entity_poly.type
_entity_poly.pdbx_seq_one_letter_code
_entity_poly.pdbx_strand_id
1 'polypeptide(L)'
;MSDVTPVRSEDSFDIDAVHRWLESKTGIIGTPIVEQFRSGASNLTYLLKYPERELVLRRPPVGTKAVSAHDMKREVLIQQRLKPVFPYVPEIIGLCDDQSIIGSDFYVMERIRGSIFRREIPESVTRTQIEFMGDALISGLAELHSVDPSILAELNKGPGYVTRQVEGWSKRYRNALTDDVPDGEDVMNWLHSNKPDDVGSCIIHGDWRIDNMVFNLAQKKLVGVLDWELATVG
;
A
#
# COMPACT_ATOMS: atom_id res chain seq x y z
N MET A 1 -8.63 18.52 8.14
CA MET A 1 -8.67 17.68 9.37
C MET A 1 -7.41 16.86 9.42
N SER A 2 -6.82 16.62 10.59
CA SER A 2 -5.67 15.70 10.71
C SER A 2 -6.07 14.31 10.21
N ASP A 3 -5.22 13.67 9.39
CA ASP A 3 -5.47 12.32 8.86
C ASP A 3 -5.35 11.22 9.92
N VAL A 4 -4.92 11.60 11.12
CA VAL A 4 -4.76 10.70 12.28
C VAL A 4 -5.82 10.96 13.35
N THR A 5 -6.10 9.93 14.13
CA THR A 5 -7.01 9.91 15.29
C THR A 5 -6.32 9.22 16.47
N PRO A 6 -6.84 9.38 17.70
CA PRO A 6 -6.47 8.49 18.79
C PRO A 6 -6.63 7.03 18.36
N VAL A 7 -5.74 6.16 18.86
CA VAL A 7 -5.80 4.72 18.59
C VAL A 7 -7.09 4.15 19.18
N ARG A 8 -7.84 3.41 18.37
CA ARG A 8 -9.05 2.72 18.83
C ARG A 8 -8.68 1.62 19.82
N SER A 9 -9.55 1.35 20.80
CA SER A 9 -9.22 0.42 21.89
C SER A 9 -9.00 -1.00 21.38
N GLU A 10 -9.82 -1.45 20.43
CA GLU A 10 -9.74 -2.74 19.75
C GLU A 10 -8.49 -2.89 18.87
N ASP A 11 -7.91 -1.77 18.42
CA ASP A 11 -6.74 -1.71 17.55
C ASP A 11 -5.45 -1.39 18.34
N SER A 12 -5.51 -1.33 19.67
CA SER A 12 -4.37 -1.01 20.52
C SER A 12 -3.35 -2.15 20.59
N PHE A 13 -2.12 -1.84 21.03
CA PHE A 13 -1.02 -2.77 21.20
C PHE A 13 -0.02 -2.25 22.25
N ASP A 14 0.90 -3.10 22.72
CA ASP A 14 1.97 -2.70 23.64
C ASP A 14 2.99 -1.81 22.93
N ILE A 15 2.87 -0.50 23.17
CA ILE A 15 3.73 0.53 22.56
C ILE A 15 5.18 0.38 23.03
N ASP A 16 5.41 0.02 24.29
CA ASP A 16 6.77 -0.12 24.82
C ASP A 16 7.48 -1.34 24.24
N ALA A 17 6.75 -2.43 23.98
CA ALA A 17 7.31 -3.60 23.29
C ALA A 17 7.75 -3.28 21.86
N VAL A 18 6.90 -2.57 21.10
CA VAL A 18 7.26 -2.08 19.75
C VAL A 18 8.44 -1.11 19.81
N HIS A 19 8.45 -0.20 20.80
CA HIS A 19 9.55 0.75 20.95
C HIS A 19 10.88 0.05 21.21
N ARG A 20 10.95 -0.91 22.15
CA ARG A 20 12.18 -1.69 22.42
C ARG A 20 12.68 -2.41 21.17
N TRP A 21 11.77 -3.01 20.41
CA TRP A 21 12.12 -3.65 19.14
C TRP A 21 12.71 -2.64 18.13
N LEU A 22 12.11 -1.45 18.03
CA LEU A 22 12.56 -0.41 17.10
C LEU A 22 13.86 0.28 17.54
N GLU A 23 14.05 0.49 18.83
CA GLU A 23 15.27 1.04 19.43
C GLU A 23 16.47 0.18 19.04
N SER A 24 16.36 -1.14 19.10
CA SER A 24 17.42 -2.07 18.69
C SER A 24 17.86 -1.92 17.22
N LYS A 25 17.00 -1.34 16.37
CA LYS A 25 17.24 -1.16 14.93
C LYS A 25 17.69 0.26 14.57
N THR A 26 17.24 1.25 15.32
CA THR A 26 17.36 2.67 14.95
C THR A 26 18.17 3.50 15.94
N GLY A 27 18.36 3.00 17.17
CA GLY A 27 18.91 3.78 18.28
C GLY A 27 18.01 4.92 18.76
N ILE A 28 16.74 4.96 18.33
CA ILE A 28 15.81 6.00 18.77
C ILE A 28 15.46 5.81 20.25
N ILE A 29 15.45 6.91 21.01
CA ILE A 29 15.25 6.89 22.46
C ILE A 29 13.87 7.48 22.80
N GLY A 30 13.20 6.85 23.77
CA GLY A 30 11.93 7.32 24.35
C GLY A 30 10.71 6.80 23.62
N THR A 31 9.66 6.43 24.36
CA THR A 31 8.43 5.86 23.80
C THR A 31 7.70 6.86 22.89
N PRO A 32 7.23 6.46 21.70
CA PRO A 32 6.52 7.37 20.80
C PRO A 32 5.12 7.71 21.30
N ILE A 33 4.63 8.87 20.90
CA ILE A 33 3.19 9.12 20.86
C ILE A 33 2.63 8.38 19.65
N VAL A 34 1.62 7.52 19.86
CA VAL A 34 1.01 6.72 18.80
C VAL A 34 -0.36 7.27 18.44
N GLU A 35 -0.56 7.51 17.15
CA GLU A 35 -1.85 7.88 16.56
C GLU A 35 -2.18 6.90 15.42
N GLN A 36 -3.46 6.74 15.09
CA GLN A 36 -3.93 5.83 14.05
C GLN A 36 -4.40 6.62 12.82
N PHE A 37 -4.00 6.22 11.62
CA PHE A 37 -4.53 6.82 10.40
C PHE A 37 -5.98 6.39 10.16
N ARG A 38 -6.81 7.31 9.69
CA ARG A 38 -8.23 7.02 9.37
C ARG A 38 -8.40 6.12 8.15
N SER A 39 -7.43 6.13 7.24
CA SER A 39 -7.42 5.35 5.99
C SER A 39 -6.50 4.13 6.11
N GLY A 40 -6.81 3.07 5.36
CA GLY A 40 -6.15 1.76 5.45
C GLY A 40 -7.12 0.71 5.99
N ALA A 41 -8.20 0.45 5.24
CA ALA A 41 -9.24 -0.49 5.68
C ALA A 41 -8.76 -1.96 5.64
N SER A 42 -7.78 -2.27 4.79
CA SER A 42 -7.16 -3.59 4.68
C SER A 42 -6.14 -3.82 5.79
N ASN A 43 -5.19 -2.91 5.99
CA ASN A 43 -4.13 -3.02 7.00
C ASN A 43 -4.12 -1.78 7.91
N LEU A 44 -4.04 -2.02 9.22
CA LEU A 44 -4.01 -0.98 10.24
C LEU A 44 -2.69 -0.21 10.14
N THR A 45 -2.78 1.12 10.04
CA THR A 45 -1.64 2.01 9.84
C THR A 45 -1.58 3.04 10.97
N TYR A 46 -0.40 3.17 11.59
CA TYR A 46 -0.19 4.00 12.78
C TYR A 46 0.97 4.97 12.56
N LEU A 47 0.82 6.19 13.05
CA LEU A 47 1.90 7.16 13.18
C LEU A 47 2.60 6.94 14.52
N LEU A 48 3.91 6.70 14.47
CA LEU A 48 4.80 6.71 15.64
C LEU A 48 5.53 8.05 15.67
N LYS A 49 5.15 8.92 16.60
CA LYS A 49 5.71 10.26 16.72
C LYS A 49 6.72 10.34 17.85
N TYR A 50 7.99 10.47 17.47
CA TYR A 50 9.10 10.80 18.35
C TYR A 50 9.41 12.31 18.24
N PRO A 51 10.22 12.88 19.15
CA PRO A 51 10.56 14.31 19.10
C PRO A 51 11.18 14.76 17.76
N GLU A 52 12.11 13.97 17.22
CA GLU A 52 12.90 14.33 16.02
C GLU A 52 12.58 13.48 14.79
N ARG A 53 11.66 12.51 14.91
CA ARG A 53 11.37 11.55 13.83
C ARG A 53 9.93 11.08 13.87
N GLU A 54 9.37 10.86 12.70
CA GLU A 54 8.05 10.26 12.55
C GLU A 54 8.18 9.03 11.67
N LEU A 55 7.61 7.93 12.16
CA LEU A 55 7.63 6.65 11.48
C LEU A 55 6.20 6.15 11.31
N VAL A 56 6.01 5.22 10.40
CA VAL A 56 4.71 4.58 10.15
C VAL A 56 4.84 3.10 10.45
N LEU A 57 3.95 2.58 11.31
CA LEU A 57 3.79 1.16 11.57
C LEU A 57 2.59 0.65 10.78
N ARG A 58 2.74 -0.49 10.09
CA ARG A 58 1.64 -1.22 9.45
C ARG A 58 1.58 -2.65 9.97
N ARG A 59 0.35 -3.11 10.22
CA ARG A 59 0.05 -4.48 10.67
C ARG A 59 -1.33 -4.92 10.16
N PRO A 60 -1.61 -6.23 10.08
CA PRO A 60 -2.92 -6.71 9.70
C PRO A 60 -3.98 -6.41 10.78
N PRO A 61 -5.28 -6.39 10.43
CA PRO A 61 -6.37 -6.30 11.40
C PRO A 61 -6.41 -7.53 12.32
N VAL A 62 -6.96 -7.35 13.53
CA VAL A 62 -7.08 -8.43 14.52
C VAL A 62 -7.99 -9.54 14.00
N GLY A 63 -7.58 -10.79 14.17
CA GLY A 63 -8.39 -11.98 13.84
C GLY A 63 -8.32 -12.41 12.37
N THR A 64 -7.67 -11.64 11.50
CA THR A 64 -7.48 -12.01 10.10
C THR A 64 -6.28 -12.94 9.97
N LYS A 65 -6.50 -14.20 9.55
CA LYS A 65 -5.39 -15.04 9.07
C LYS A 65 -4.84 -14.42 7.79
N ALA A 66 -3.52 -14.46 7.60
CA ALA A 66 -2.86 -13.93 6.41
C ALA A 66 -3.37 -14.62 5.13
N VAL A 67 -4.43 -14.04 4.54
CA VAL A 67 -4.71 -14.16 3.11
C VAL A 67 -3.67 -13.27 2.41
N SER A 68 -3.33 -13.54 1.14
CA SER A 68 -2.25 -12.84 0.41
C SER A 68 -2.29 -11.31 0.46
N ALA A 69 -3.45 -10.68 0.74
CA ALA A 69 -3.63 -9.24 0.88
C ALA A 69 -3.17 -8.66 2.24
N HIS A 70 -2.94 -9.49 3.26
CA HIS A 70 -2.46 -9.09 4.59
C HIS A 70 -1.04 -9.58 4.89
N ASP A 71 -0.29 -9.92 3.83
CA ASP A 71 1.07 -10.42 3.93
C ASP A 71 2.07 -9.25 4.05
N MET A 72 2.37 -8.88 5.30
CA MET A 72 3.33 -7.83 5.62
C MET A 72 4.73 -8.12 5.06
N LYS A 73 5.11 -9.40 4.93
CA LYS A 73 6.41 -9.80 4.40
C LYS A 73 6.49 -9.47 2.91
N ARG A 74 5.42 -9.75 2.17
CA ARG A 74 5.31 -9.40 0.76
C ARG A 74 5.39 -7.89 0.53
N GLU A 75 4.68 -7.09 1.32
CA GLU A 75 4.74 -5.62 1.20
C GLU A 75 6.13 -5.06 1.48
N VAL A 76 6.81 -5.55 2.51
CA VAL A 76 8.19 -5.15 2.84
C VAL A 76 9.14 -5.53 1.70
N LEU A 77 9.04 -6.76 1.19
CA LEU A 77 9.85 -7.25 0.08
C LEU A 77 9.72 -6.35 -1.15
N ILE A 78 8.48 -6.04 -1.55
CA ILE A 78 8.20 -5.18 -2.71
C ILE A 78 8.87 -3.81 -2.54
N GLN A 79 8.63 -3.16 -1.41
CA GLN A 79 9.14 -1.81 -1.17
C GLN A 79 10.68 -1.79 -1.06
N GLN A 80 11.30 -2.76 -0.39
CA GLN A 80 12.76 -2.87 -0.30
C GLN A 80 13.41 -3.09 -1.67
N ARG A 81 12.80 -3.90 -2.55
CA ARG A 81 13.31 -4.15 -3.90
C ARG A 81 13.13 -2.95 -4.82
N LEU A 82 12.03 -2.21 -4.68
CA LEU A 82 11.75 -1.03 -5.48
C LEU A 82 12.59 0.17 -5.06
N LYS A 83 12.87 0.36 -3.77
CA LYS A 83 13.49 1.58 -3.24
C LYS A 83 14.75 2.05 -3.99
N PRO A 84 15.69 1.19 -4.39
CA PRO A 84 16.89 1.61 -5.12
C PRO A 84 16.64 2.11 -6.56
N VAL A 85 15.51 1.74 -7.17
CA VAL A 85 15.22 1.97 -8.60
C VAL A 85 13.92 2.75 -8.85
N PHE A 86 13.09 2.92 -7.82
CA PHE A 86 11.84 3.66 -7.85
C PHE A 86 11.70 4.47 -6.55
N PRO A 87 12.02 5.78 -6.56
CA PRO A 87 12.29 6.54 -5.34
C PRO A 87 11.04 6.83 -4.49
N TYR A 88 9.84 6.62 -5.05
CA TYR A 88 8.56 6.99 -4.42
C TYR A 88 8.04 5.96 -3.41
N VAL A 89 8.74 4.84 -3.17
CA VAL A 89 8.40 3.96 -2.04
C VAL A 89 9.07 4.45 -0.75
N PRO A 90 8.47 4.26 0.43
CA PRO A 90 9.08 4.63 1.70
C PRO A 90 10.30 3.75 2.01
N GLU A 91 11.22 4.27 2.83
CA GLU A 91 12.32 3.47 3.36
C GLU A 91 11.80 2.53 4.43
N ILE A 92 12.07 1.23 4.31
CA ILE A 92 11.68 0.26 5.34
C ILE A 92 12.71 0.26 6.46
N ILE A 93 12.26 0.52 7.69
CA ILE A 93 13.08 0.46 8.89
C ILE A 93 13.25 -0.99 9.37
N GLY A 94 12.18 -1.78 9.28
CA GLY A 94 12.26 -3.20 9.60
C GLY A 94 10.93 -3.91 9.58
N LEU A 95 10.99 -5.23 9.43
CA LEU A 95 9.90 -6.18 9.58
C LEU A 95 10.09 -6.95 10.90
N CYS A 96 9.02 -7.11 11.65
CA CYS A 96 8.92 -8.00 12.80
C CYS A 96 7.95 -9.12 12.48
N ASP A 97 8.42 -10.36 12.54
CA ASP A 97 7.59 -11.57 12.43
C ASP A 97 7.52 -12.36 13.75
N ASP A 98 8.07 -11.80 14.84
CA ASP A 98 7.82 -12.28 16.18
C ASP A 98 6.46 -11.79 16.68
N GLN A 99 5.44 -12.64 16.53
CA GLN A 99 4.07 -12.35 16.94
C GLN A 99 3.92 -12.24 18.46
N SER A 100 4.93 -12.61 19.27
CA SER A 100 4.87 -12.40 20.72
C SER A 100 4.92 -10.92 21.13
N ILE A 101 5.35 -10.02 20.23
CA ILE A 101 5.45 -8.59 20.53
C ILE A 101 4.07 -7.91 20.54
N ILE A 102 3.28 -8.06 19.46
CA ILE A 102 1.95 -7.42 19.35
C ILE A 102 0.84 -8.32 18.76
N GLY A 103 1.05 -9.64 18.72
CA GLY A 103 0.08 -10.61 18.25
C GLY A 103 -0.01 -10.78 16.73
N SER A 104 0.83 -10.10 15.96
CA SER A 104 0.87 -10.19 14.49
C SER A 104 2.24 -9.79 13.95
N ASP A 105 2.52 -10.18 12.71
CA ASP A 105 3.60 -9.59 11.94
C ASP A 105 3.31 -8.09 11.74
N PHE A 106 4.34 -7.26 11.76
CA PHE A 106 4.22 -5.83 11.49
C PHE A 106 5.52 -5.30 10.89
N TYR A 107 5.45 -4.16 10.22
CA TYR A 107 6.64 -3.47 9.76
C TYR A 107 6.58 -1.99 10.06
N VAL A 108 7.76 -1.37 10.12
CA VAL A 108 7.93 0.07 10.31
C VAL A 108 8.69 0.65 9.14
N MET A 109 8.26 1.82 8.68
CA MET A 109 8.84 2.56 7.56
C MET A 109 8.95 4.05 7.87
N GLU A 110 9.77 4.76 7.11
CA GLU A 110 9.83 6.22 7.17
C GLU A 110 8.50 6.86 6.80
N ARG A 111 8.13 7.93 7.50
CA ARG A 111 6.96 8.72 7.11
C ARG A 111 7.29 9.58 5.90
N ILE A 112 6.58 9.33 4.79
CA ILE A 112 6.56 10.26 3.66
C ILE A 112 5.67 11.46 4.02
N ARG A 113 6.25 12.67 3.99
CA ARG A 113 5.52 13.92 4.23
C ARG A 113 5.01 14.50 2.91
N GLY A 114 3.71 14.75 2.83
CA GLY A 114 3.08 15.46 1.74
C GLY A 114 1.56 15.43 1.84
N SER A 115 0.91 15.92 0.81
CA SER A 115 -0.55 15.96 0.68
C SER A 115 -1.06 14.72 -0.05
N ILE A 116 -2.09 14.11 0.50
CA ILE A 116 -2.85 13.03 -0.14
C ILE A 116 -4.24 13.58 -0.48
N PHE A 117 -4.71 13.32 -1.70
CA PHE A 117 -6.01 13.79 -2.16
C PHE A 117 -6.96 12.60 -2.30
N ARG A 118 -8.16 12.70 -1.72
CA ARG A 118 -9.19 11.66 -1.78
C ARG A 118 -10.34 12.13 -2.69
N ARG A 119 -11.58 12.09 -2.18
CA ARG A 119 -12.78 12.48 -2.93
C ARG A 119 -12.86 13.97 -3.28
N GLU A 120 -12.31 14.83 -2.42
CA GLU A 120 -12.43 16.27 -2.56
C GLU A 120 -11.05 16.89 -2.71
N ILE A 121 -10.91 17.77 -3.71
CA ILE A 121 -9.75 18.63 -3.88
C ILE A 121 -10.11 19.99 -3.28
N PRO A 122 -9.38 20.48 -2.26
CA PRO A 122 -9.65 21.77 -1.66
C PRO A 122 -9.59 22.91 -2.69
N GLU A 123 -10.45 23.91 -2.54
CA GLU A 123 -10.48 25.10 -3.44
C GLU A 123 -9.14 25.85 -3.46
N SER A 124 -8.31 25.70 -2.42
CA SER A 124 -6.96 26.28 -2.37
C SER A 124 -5.97 25.64 -3.36
N VAL A 125 -6.29 24.48 -3.93
CA VAL A 125 -5.45 23.83 -4.94
C VAL A 125 -5.69 24.49 -6.28
N THR A 126 -4.63 25.07 -6.83
CA THR A 126 -4.69 25.80 -8.10
C THR A 126 -4.84 24.87 -9.29
N ARG A 127 -5.38 25.39 -10.41
CA ARG A 127 -5.44 24.67 -11.68
C ARG A 127 -4.09 24.06 -12.10
N THR A 128 -3.00 24.82 -11.99
CA THR A 128 -1.66 24.33 -12.35
C THR A 128 -1.17 23.20 -11.44
N GLN A 129 -1.60 23.17 -10.18
CA GLN A 129 -1.31 22.04 -9.28
C GLN A 129 -2.13 20.80 -9.67
N ILE A 130 -3.38 20.98 -10.12
CA ILE A 130 -4.21 19.88 -10.64
C ILE A 130 -3.59 19.29 -11.90
N GLU A 131 -3.18 20.14 -12.85
CA GLU A 131 -2.48 19.71 -14.07
C GLU A 131 -1.22 18.91 -13.72
N PHE A 132 -0.40 19.43 -12.81
CA PHE A 132 0.78 18.72 -12.29
C PHE A 132 0.44 17.35 -11.67
N MET A 133 -0.61 17.25 -10.86
CA MET A 133 -1.01 15.96 -10.26
C MET A 133 -1.43 14.94 -11.31
N GLY A 134 -2.15 15.38 -12.36
CA GLY A 134 -2.51 14.54 -13.50
C GLY A 134 -1.29 14.02 -14.25
N ASP A 135 -0.35 14.91 -14.57
CA ASP A 135 0.90 14.54 -15.25
C ASP A 135 1.73 13.59 -14.38
N ALA A 136 1.80 13.83 -13.08
CA ALA A 136 2.54 12.99 -12.13
C ALA A 136 1.93 11.58 -11.99
N LEU A 137 0.60 11.46 -12.04
CA LEU A 137 -0.09 10.16 -12.02
C LEU A 137 0.26 9.30 -13.23
N ILE A 138 0.32 9.90 -14.42
CA ILE A 138 0.63 9.19 -15.67
C ILE A 138 2.12 8.88 -15.75
N SER A 139 2.96 9.89 -15.53
CA SER A 139 4.42 9.73 -15.61
C SER A 139 4.96 8.79 -14.53
N GLY A 140 4.44 8.84 -13.30
CA GLY A 140 4.80 7.90 -12.24
C GLY A 140 4.44 6.46 -12.56
N LEU A 141 3.29 6.22 -13.22
CA LEU A 141 2.90 4.87 -13.65
C LEU A 141 3.80 4.36 -14.77
N ALA A 142 4.13 5.22 -15.73
CA ALA A 142 5.07 4.89 -16.80
C ALA A 142 6.48 4.60 -16.24
N GLU A 143 6.93 5.37 -15.25
CA GLU A 143 8.20 5.13 -14.54
C GLU A 143 8.18 3.78 -13.83
N LEU A 144 7.12 3.45 -13.09
CA LEU A 144 6.96 2.14 -12.44
C LEU A 144 6.99 0.99 -13.45
N HIS A 145 6.23 1.11 -14.55
CA HIS A 145 6.16 0.08 -15.58
C HIS A 145 7.47 -0.07 -16.37
N SER A 146 8.38 0.90 -16.27
CA SER A 146 9.71 0.85 -16.89
C SER A 146 10.78 0.20 -15.98
N VAL A 147 10.47 -0.06 -14.71
CA VAL A 147 11.36 -0.80 -13.81
C VAL A 147 11.48 -2.25 -14.28
N ASP A 148 12.71 -2.79 -14.28
CA ASP A 148 12.96 -4.19 -14.61
C ASP A 148 12.19 -5.12 -13.64
N PRO A 149 11.18 -5.89 -14.10
CA PRO A 149 10.37 -6.71 -13.21
C PRO A 149 11.13 -7.89 -12.58
N SER A 150 12.36 -8.18 -13.03
CA SER A 150 13.19 -9.26 -12.46
C SER A 150 13.54 -9.05 -10.98
N ILE A 151 13.49 -7.80 -10.49
CA ILE A 151 13.70 -7.49 -9.06
C ILE A 151 12.59 -8.06 -8.15
N LEU A 152 11.46 -8.46 -8.72
CA LEU A 152 10.32 -9.12 -8.06
C LEU A 152 10.01 -10.48 -8.72
N ALA A 153 11.04 -11.23 -9.13
CA ALA A 153 10.90 -12.51 -9.81
C ALA A 153 9.99 -13.50 -9.06
N GLU A 154 10.00 -13.48 -7.71
CA GLU A 154 9.13 -14.30 -6.86
C GLU A 154 7.62 -14.02 -7.04
N LEU A 155 7.25 -12.84 -7.54
CA LEU A 155 5.85 -12.47 -7.84
C LEU A 155 5.47 -12.78 -9.29
N ASN A 156 6.45 -13.10 -10.14
CA ASN A 156 6.21 -13.38 -11.55
C ASN A 156 5.71 -14.82 -11.74
N LYS A 157 4.45 -14.96 -12.15
CA LYS A 157 3.81 -16.26 -12.44
C LYS A 157 3.92 -16.68 -13.90
N GLY A 158 4.73 -15.99 -14.70
CA GLY A 158 4.89 -16.22 -16.13
C GLY A 158 3.68 -15.75 -16.96
N PRO A 159 3.59 -16.17 -18.23
CA PRO A 159 2.50 -15.78 -19.15
C PRO A 159 1.11 -16.18 -18.63
N GLY A 160 0.08 -15.51 -19.11
CA GLY A 160 -1.33 -15.69 -18.76
C GLY A 160 -1.81 -14.78 -17.63
N TYR A 161 -1.20 -13.61 -17.42
CA TYR A 161 -1.61 -12.68 -16.37
C TYR A 161 -3.07 -12.24 -16.55
N VAL A 162 -3.44 -11.79 -17.75
CA VAL A 162 -4.81 -11.30 -18.02
C VAL A 162 -5.83 -12.40 -17.75
N THR A 163 -5.57 -13.63 -18.22
CA THR A 163 -6.44 -14.79 -17.98
C THR A 163 -6.61 -15.07 -16.48
N ARG A 164 -5.50 -15.11 -15.72
CA ARG A 164 -5.54 -15.31 -14.26
C ARG A 164 -6.34 -14.22 -13.54
N GLN A 165 -6.24 -12.97 -13.97
CA GLN A 165 -7.01 -11.88 -13.37
C GLN A 165 -8.51 -12.06 -13.61
N VAL A 166 -8.93 -12.32 -14.85
CA VAL A 166 -10.34 -12.52 -15.19
C VAL A 166 -10.93 -13.71 -14.42
N GLU A 167 -10.28 -14.87 -14.48
CA GLU A 167 -10.76 -16.08 -13.80
C GLU A 167 -10.72 -15.95 -12.27
N GLY A 168 -9.65 -15.35 -11.74
CA GLY A 168 -9.47 -15.15 -10.31
C GLY A 168 -10.51 -14.21 -9.70
N TRP A 169 -10.80 -13.09 -10.35
CA TRP A 169 -11.85 -12.16 -9.91
C TRP A 169 -13.24 -12.76 -10.06
N SER A 170 -13.51 -13.47 -11.16
CA SER A 170 -14.79 -14.16 -11.37
C SER A 170 -15.07 -15.18 -10.27
N LYS A 171 -14.06 -15.99 -9.91
CA LYS A 171 -14.17 -16.95 -8.81
C LYS A 171 -14.40 -16.27 -7.46
N ARG A 172 -13.67 -15.18 -7.17
CA ARG A 172 -13.86 -14.41 -5.92
C ARG A 172 -15.26 -13.84 -5.81
N TYR A 173 -15.80 -13.31 -6.91
CA TYR A 173 -17.15 -12.76 -6.96
C TYR A 173 -18.20 -13.83 -6.62
N ARG A 174 -18.18 -14.97 -7.31
CA ARG A 174 -19.10 -16.09 -7.05
C ARG A 174 -19.04 -16.58 -5.60
N ASN A 175 -17.84 -16.64 -5.02
CA ASN A 175 -17.65 -17.05 -3.63
C ASN A 175 -18.20 -16.04 -2.61
N ALA A 176 -18.29 -14.76 -2.98
CA ALA A 176 -18.76 -13.67 -2.12
C ALA A 176 -20.21 -13.27 -2.42
N LEU A 177 -20.89 -13.97 -3.33
CA LEU A 177 -22.24 -13.64 -3.77
C LEU A 177 -23.23 -13.78 -2.61
N THR A 178 -24.08 -12.76 -2.46
CA THR A 178 -25.19 -12.72 -1.51
C THR A 178 -26.50 -12.59 -2.28
N ASP A 179 -27.62 -12.96 -1.65
CA ASP A 179 -28.94 -13.04 -2.31
C ASP A 179 -29.45 -11.70 -2.87
N ASP A 180 -28.88 -10.57 -2.44
CA ASP A 180 -29.26 -9.21 -2.82
C ASP A 180 -28.39 -8.60 -3.94
N VAL A 181 -27.42 -9.35 -4.47
CA VAL A 181 -26.49 -8.87 -5.49
C VAL A 181 -26.69 -9.67 -6.81
N PRO A 182 -26.69 -9.02 -7.99
CA PRO A 182 -26.76 -9.72 -9.27
C PRO A 182 -25.61 -10.74 -9.45
N ASP A 183 -25.84 -11.83 -10.16
CA ASP A 183 -24.82 -12.89 -10.33
C ASP A 183 -23.58 -12.46 -11.14
N GLY A 184 -23.66 -11.37 -11.90
CA GLY A 184 -22.55 -10.82 -12.71
C GLY A 184 -22.08 -11.73 -13.85
N GLU A 185 -22.78 -12.83 -14.16
CA GLU A 185 -22.32 -13.85 -15.10
C GLU A 185 -22.15 -13.31 -16.51
N ASP A 186 -23.03 -12.41 -16.97
CA ASP A 186 -22.91 -11.78 -18.28
C ASP A 186 -21.59 -11.01 -18.43
N VAL A 187 -21.18 -10.26 -17.40
CA VAL A 187 -19.92 -9.50 -17.41
C VAL A 187 -18.72 -10.45 -17.33
N MET A 188 -18.77 -11.46 -16.47
CA MET A 188 -17.69 -12.45 -16.33
C MET A 188 -17.47 -13.23 -17.64
N ASN A 189 -18.55 -13.65 -18.29
CA ASN A 189 -18.50 -14.37 -19.57
C ASN A 189 -18.00 -13.47 -20.71
N TRP A 190 -18.43 -12.20 -20.75
CA TRP A 190 -17.92 -11.24 -21.71
C TRP A 190 -16.42 -11.02 -21.54
N LEU A 191 -15.94 -10.78 -20.32
CA LEU A 191 -14.51 -10.61 -20.03
C LEU A 191 -13.70 -11.85 -20.40
N HIS A 192 -14.19 -13.06 -20.09
CA HIS A 192 -13.50 -14.29 -20.43
C HIS A 192 -13.34 -14.48 -21.95
N SER A 193 -14.38 -14.11 -22.71
CA SER A 193 -14.43 -14.25 -24.17
C SER A 193 -13.67 -13.14 -24.92
N ASN A 194 -13.54 -11.96 -24.31
CA ASN A 194 -12.95 -10.76 -24.95
C ASN A 194 -11.63 -10.30 -24.30
N LYS A 195 -11.03 -11.10 -23.42
CA LYS A 195 -9.73 -10.77 -22.82
C LYS A 195 -8.66 -10.65 -23.91
N PRO A 196 -7.82 -9.61 -23.88
CA PRO A 196 -6.64 -9.56 -24.74
C PRO A 196 -5.60 -10.59 -24.30
N ASP A 197 -4.70 -10.93 -25.22
CA ASP A 197 -3.46 -11.64 -24.88
C ASP A 197 -2.54 -10.73 -24.04
N ASP A 198 -1.63 -11.35 -23.29
CA ASP A 198 -0.58 -10.61 -22.59
C ASP A 198 0.33 -9.90 -23.62
N VAL A 199 0.58 -8.60 -23.44
CA VAL A 199 1.40 -7.79 -24.37
C VAL A 199 2.80 -7.48 -23.86
N GLY A 200 3.07 -7.80 -22.60
CA GLY A 200 4.33 -7.52 -21.91
C GLY A 200 4.24 -7.98 -20.47
N SER A 201 5.32 -7.78 -19.72
CA SER A 201 5.34 -8.02 -18.28
C SER A 201 6.06 -6.89 -17.58
N CYS A 202 5.43 -6.29 -16.58
CA CYS A 202 5.99 -5.22 -15.77
C CYS A 202 5.54 -5.32 -14.31
N ILE A 203 6.06 -4.44 -13.47
CA ILE A 203 5.58 -4.30 -12.09
C ILE A 203 4.27 -3.54 -12.13
N ILE A 204 3.21 -4.14 -11.60
CA ILE A 204 1.87 -3.57 -11.50
C ILE A 204 1.59 -3.24 -10.05
N HIS A 205 1.27 -1.98 -9.72
CA HIS A 205 0.90 -1.57 -8.37
C HIS A 205 -0.37 -2.27 -7.84
N GLY A 206 -1.33 -2.51 -8.73
CA GLY A 206 -2.62 -3.16 -8.42
C GLY A 206 -3.71 -2.18 -8.00
N ASP A 207 -3.37 -1.12 -7.25
CA ASP A 207 -4.30 -0.04 -6.86
C ASP A 207 -3.75 1.36 -7.18
N TRP A 208 -3.48 1.64 -8.46
CA TRP A 208 -2.88 2.91 -8.87
C TRP A 208 -3.93 4.03 -8.98
N ARG A 209 -4.01 4.88 -7.96
CA ARG A 209 -5.02 5.94 -7.82
C ARG A 209 -4.52 7.09 -6.96
N ILE A 210 -5.14 8.26 -7.10
CA ILE A 210 -4.66 9.54 -6.54
C ILE A 210 -4.56 9.56 -5.01
N ASP A 211 -5.40 8.80 -4.32
CA ASP A 211 -5.41 8.66 -2.86
C ASP A 211 -4.30 7.75 -2.32
N ASN A 212 -3.59 7.04 -3.21
CA ASN A 212 -2.35 6.34 -2.90
C ASN A 212 -1.10 7.17 -3.26
N MET A 213 -1.28 8.39 -3.77
CA MET A 213 -0.19 9.29 -4.13
C MET A 213 0.04 10.35 -3.06
N VAL A 214 1.30 10.59 -2.74
CA VAL A 214 1.73 11.66 -1.81
C VAL A 214 2.42 12.75 -2.63
N PHE A 215 1.87 13.97 -2.59
CA PHE A 215 2.37 15.10 -3.36
C PHE A 215 2.99 16.17 -2.47
N ASN A 216 4.08 16.77 -2.93
CA ASN A 216 4.54 18.07 -2.46
C ASN A 216 4.12 19.14 -3.47
N LEU A 217 2.99 19.80 -3.22
CA LEU A 217 2.42 20.80 -4.13
C LEU A 217 3.24 22.09 -4.24
N ALA A 218 4.00 22.44 -3.19
CA ALA A 218 4.87 23.61 -3.22
C ALA A 218 6.07 23.40 -4.16
N GLN A 219 6.59 22.17 -4.20
CA GLN A 219 7.72 21.79 -5.04
C GLN A 219 7.30 21.15 -6.37
N LYS A 220 6.00 20.91 -6.59
CA LYS A 220 5.46 20.14 -7.72
C LYS A 220 6.19 18.80 -7.89
N LYS A 221 6.17 17.98 -6.84
CA LYS A 221 6.78 16.64 -6.83
C LYS A 221 5.81 15.57 -6.36
N LEU A 222 5.81 14.43 -7.05
CA LEU A 222 5.35 13.17 -6.46
C LEU A 222 6.46 12.73 -5.50
N VAL A 223 6.11 12.53 -4.23
CA VAL A 223 7.07 12.19 -3.18
C VAL A 223 6.79 10.83 -2.56
N GLY A 224 5.65 10.22 -2.87
CA GLY A 224 5.31 8.90 -2.38
C GLY A 224 4.23 8.19 -3.19
N VAL A 225 4.35 6.87 -3.28
CA VAL A 225 3.33 5.93 -3.72
C VAL A 225 3.12 4.94 -2.58
N LEU A 226 1.89 4.84 -2.10
CA LEU A 226 1.49 4.06 -0.93
C LEU A 226 0.67 2.84 -1.35
N ASP A 227 0.50 1.91 -0.41
CA ASP A 227 -0.39 0.75 -0.49
C ASP A 227 -0.05 -0.29 -1.56
N TRP A 228 1.10 -0.95 -1.36
CA TRP A 228 1.66 -1.96 -2.26
C TRP A 228 1.10 -3.37 -2.07
N GLU A 229 0.03 -3.54 -1.28
CA GLU A 229 -0.53 -4.84 -0.92
C GLU A 229 -1.07 -5.63 -2.12
N LEU A 230 -1.46 -4.95 -3.21
CA LEU A 230 -1.95 -5.59 -4.44
C LEU A 230 -0.87 -5.75 -5.52
N ALA A 231 0.36 -5.32 -5.25
CA ALA A 231 1.37 -5.23 -6.30
C ALA A 231 1.88 -6.60 -6.76
N THR A 232 2.08 -6.75 -8.06
CA THR A 232 2.43 -8.03 -8.70
C THR A 232 3.31 -7.77 -9.92
N VAL A 233 3.83 -8.84 -10.51
CA VAL A 233 4.36 -8.83 -11.87
C VAL A 233 3.32 -9.45 -12.79
N GLY A 234 3.03 -8.80 -13.92
CA GLY A 234 1.99 -9.22 -14.86
C GLY A 234 2.01 -8.45 -16.15
#